data_AF-A0A1Y3AZJ1-F1
#
_entry.id   AF-A0A1Y3AZJ1-F1
#
_cell.length_a   1.000
_cell.length_b   1.000
_cell.length_c   1.000
_cell.angle_alpha   90.00
_cell.angle_beta   90.00
_cell.angle_gamma   90.00
#
_symmetry.space_group_name_H-M   'P 1'
#
loop_
_entity.id
_entity.type
_entity.pdbx_description
1 polymer ?
#
loop_
_entity_poly.entity_id
_entity_poly.type
_entity_poly.pdbx_seq_one_letter_code
_entity_poly.pdbx_strand_id
1 'polypeptide(L)'
;HLILRSDINLDGDIDFAEFVSYCLENEKQLHVIFKDIDINSDGKIDSNELVMAFKRAGIIVDEQEAVRLVRRIKADSNNPNKFELNFSEFRDYLLLHPTDSLHDLMRSWRFGTFVDLGEDGIMPVDFSETEIKTGMWWRHMLAGGVAGAVSRTSTAPLDRLKVFLQVRGAEFNGLGVCLKHMLQEGGVLSLWRGNGINVLKIAPETAMKFMAFDQLKRLIHSGDPSTEITIMERFLAGSIAGAVSQTAIYPMEVLKTRFCLRQTGQYRGLLDAAQKIYSNGGIKNFYRGYIPNLIGIIPYAGIDLTIYETLKKMYLKSHSLEEAPVYVCLTCGTISSTFGQIASYPLALVRTRMQSETGHHRSSMIDMFGTIMRNEGPRGLYRGITANIMKVAPAN
;
A
#
# COMPACT_ATOMS: atom_id res chain seq x y z
N HIS A 1 12.93 11.68 -19.96
CA HIS A 1 12.31 12.95 -20.42
C HIS A 1 13.31 14.10 -20.42
N LEU A 2 14.16 14.23 -19.38
CA LEU A 2 15.30 15.17 -19.37
C LEU A 2 16.30 14.87 -20.51
N ILE A 3 16.76 13.62 -20.64
CA ILE A 3 17.70 13.18 -21.70
C ILE A 3 17.15 13.48 -23.10
N LEU A 4 15.91 13.07 -23.40
CA LEU A 4 15.23 13.33 -24.68
C LEU A 4 15.13 14.82 -25.10
N ARG A 5 15.41 15.76 -24.18
CA ARG A 5 15.18 17.18 -24.39
C ARG A 5 16.45 18.03 -24.24
N SER A 6 17.39 17.55 -23.44
CA SER A 6 18.68 18.20 -23.20
C SER A 6 19.75 17.70 -24.17
N ASP A 7 19.57 16.50 -24.73
CA ASP A 7 20.46 15.89 -25.71
C ASP A 7 20.28 16.57 -27.08
N ILE A 8 21.13 17.56 -27.34
CA ILE A 8 21.13 18.37 -28.58
C ILE A 8 21.85 17.61 -29.68
N ASN A 9 22.83 16.78 -29.32
CA ASN A 9 23.67 16.03 -30.23
C ASN A 9 23.12 14.63 -30.60
N LEU A 10 22.03 14.19 -29.94
CA LEU A 10 21.32 12.91 -30.08
C LEU A 10 22.20 11.68 -29.81
N ASP A 11 23.19 11.80 -28.92
CA ASP A 11 24.11 10.71 -28.58
C ASP A 11 23.58 9.77 -27.49
N GLY A 12 22.47 10.12 -26.84
CA GLY A 12 21.81 9.34 -25.81
C GLY A 12 22.33 9.57 -24.39
N ASP A 13 23.35 10.42 -24.22
CA ASP A 13 23.89 10.89 -22.95
C ASP A 13 23.65 12.42 -22.80
N ILE A 14 24.03 13.04 -21.68
CA ILE A 14 23.94 14.50 -21.51
C ILE A 14 25.33 15.02 -21.15
N ASP A 15 25.92 15.80 -22.06
CA ASP A 15 27.19 16.46 -21.79
C ASP A 15 27.04 17.58 -20.75
N PHE A 16 28.13 17.93 -20.06
CA PHE A 16 28.11 19.05 -19.10
C PHE A 16 27.64 20.36 -19.76
N ALA A 17 28.00 20.59 -21.02
CA ALA A 17 27.56 21.76 -21.78
C ALA A 17 26.04 21.74 -22.09
N GLU A 18 25.48 20.56 -22.35
CA GLU A 18 24.05 20.35 -22.59
C GLU A 18 23.25 20.44 -21.30
N PHE A 19 23.78 19.92 -20.20
CA PHE A 19 23.22 20.08 -18.86
C PHE A 19 23.18 21.55 -18.44
N VAL A 20 24.26 22.30 -18.66
CA VAL A 20 24.30 23.74 -18.38
C VAL A 20 23.29 24.48 -19.26
N SER A 21 23.19 24.12 -20.54
CA SER A 21 22.21 24.71 -21.46
C SER A 21 20.77 24.42 -21.04
N TYR A 22 20.48 23.20 -20.58
CA TYR A 22 19.19 22.80 -20.01
C TYR A 22 18.88 23.59 -18.74
N CYS A 23 19.82 23.69 -17.81
CA CYS A 23 19.63 24.44 -16.57
C CYS A 23 19.35 25.92 -16.85
N LEU A 24 20.07 26.54 -17.80
CA LEU A 24 19.85 27.92 -18.20
C LEU A 24 18.50 28.13 -18.89
N GLU A 25 18.08 27.19 -19.74
CA GLU A 25 16.79 27.28 -20.44
C GLU A 25 15.61 27.02 -19.49
N ASN A 26 15.75 26.04 -18.60
CA ASN A 26 14.75 25.75 -17.58
C ASN A 26 14.66 26.89 -16.55
N GLU A 27 15.78 27.52 -16.17
CA GLU A 27 15.78 28.71 -15.32
C GLU A 27 15.02 29.87 -15.99
N LYS A 28 15.20 30.11 -17.30
CA LYS A 28 14.40 31.10 -18.03
C LYS A 28 12.91 30.75 -18.06
N GLN A 29 12.57 29.48 -18.28
CA GLN A 29 11.18 29.03 -18.29
C GLN A 29 10.53 29.18 -16.91
N LEU A 30 11.24 28.79 -15.85
CA LEU A 30 10.81 29.00 -14.46
C LEU A 30 10.67 30.48 -14.15
N HIS A 31 11.50 31.35 -14.72
CA HIS A 31 11.36 32.81 -14.59
C HIS A 31 10.10 33.35 -15.29
N VAL A 32 9.73 32.79 -16.44
CA VAL A 32 8.47 33.12 -17.11
C VAL A 32 7.27 32.65 -16.29
N ILE A 33 7.31 31.41 -15.79
CA ILE A 33 6.25 30.86 -14.92
C ILE A 33 6.14 31.65 -13.62
N PHE A 34 7.27 32.02 -13.01
CA PHE A 34 7.29 32.85 -11.80
C PHE A 34 6.63 34.21 -12.05
N LYS A 35 6.92 34.87 -13.18
CA LYS A 35 6.28 36.13 -13.57
C LYS A 35 4.79 35.99 -13.91
N ASP A 36 4.36 34.82 -14.38
CA ASP A 36 2.93 34.56 -14.64
C ASP A 36 2.13 34.34 -13.33
N ILE A 37 2.81 33.83 -12.30
CA ILE A 37 2.26 33.64 -10.96
C ILE A 37 2.30 34.95 -10.14
N ASP A 38 3.39 35.72 -10.21
CA ASP A 38 3.60 37.01 -9.54
C ASP A 38 2.80 38.14 -10.25
N ILE A 39 1.51 38.24 -9.88
CA ILE A 39 0.57 39.19 -10.49
C ILE A 39 0.86 40.63 -10.04
N ASN A 40 1.32 40.80 -8.80
CA ASN A 40 1.59 42.11 -8.22
C ASN A 40 2.98 42.66 -8.58
N SER A 41 3.84 41.85 -9.20
CA SER A 41 5.20 42.17 -9.65
C SER A 41 6.14 42.65 -8.53
N ASP A 42 5.93 42.16 -7.30
CA ASP A 42 6.77 42.50 -6.14
C ASP A 42 8.01 41.60 -6.01
N GLY A 43 8.16 40.64 -6.92
CA GLY A 43 9.27 39.70 -6.98
C GLY A 43 9.15 38.55 -5.99
N LYS A 44 7.97 38.33 -5.41
CA LYS A 44 7.70 37.26 -4.45
C LYS A 44 6.30 36.68 -4.67
N ILE A 45 6.21 35.35 -4.61
CA ILE A 45 4.92 34.67 -4.71
C ILE A 45 4.31 34.54 -3.32
N ASP A 46 3.16 35.17 -3.12
CA ASP A 46 2.36 35.02 -1.90
C ASP A 46 1.34 33.87 -2.00
N SER A 47 0.63 33.59 -0.91
CA SER A 47 -0.39 32.53 -0.88
C SER A 47 -1.57 32.81 -1.81
N ASN A 48 -1.92 34.07 -2.04
CA ASN A 48 -3.08 34.46 -2.83
C ASN A 48 -2.82 34.32 -4.33
N GLU A 49 -1.63 34.72 -4.77
CA GLU A 49 -1.13 34.55 -6.12
C GLU A 49 -0.99 33.08 -6.48
N LEU A 50 -0.50 32.27 -5.54
CA LEU A 50 -0.41 30.83 -5.72
C LEU A 50 -1.81 30.19 -5.89
N VAL A 51 -2.78 30.56 -5.07
CA VAL A 51 -4.20 30.12 -5.21
C VAL A 51 -4.79 30.56 -6.55
N MET A 52 -4.52 31.79 -6.98
CA MET A 52 -5.00 32.29 -8.27
C MET A 52 -4.36 31.54 -9.44
N ALA A 53 -3.09 31.21 -9.35
CA ALA A 53 -2.39 30.42 -10.34
C ALA A 53 -2.95 28.98 -10.40
N PHE A 54 -3.24 28.35 -9.26
CA PHE A 54 -3.94 27.05 -9.19
C PHE A 54 -5.30 27.12 -9.89
N LYS A 55 -6.06 28.19 -9.62
CA LYS A 55 -7.36 28.43 -10.26
C LYS A 55 -7.25 28.63 -11.78
N ARG A 56 -6.22 29.33 -12.27
CA ARG A 56 -5.95 29.51 -13.72
C ARG A 56 -5.54 28.20 -14.39
N ALA A 57 -4.83 27.33 -13.67
CA ALA A 57 -4.54 25.97 -14.10
C ALA A 57 -5.75 25.02 -14.02
N GLY A 58 -6.94 25.50 -13.61
CA GLY A 58 -8.15 24.67 -13.49
C GLY A 58 -8.13 23.71 -12.29
N ILE A 59 -7.24 23.93 -11.32
CA ILE A 59 -7.09 23.14 -10.10
C ILE A 59 -7.56 24.00 -8.93
N ILE A 60 -8.66 23.59 -8.29
CA ILE A 60 -9.19 24.32 -7.12
C ILE A 60 -8.35 23.91 -5.90
N VAL A 61 -7.68 24.88 -5.28
CA VAL A 61 -6.79 24.76 -4.12
C VAL A 61 -7.20 25.81 -3.10
N ASP A 62 -7.23 25.45 -1.82
CA ASP A 62 -7.56 26.37 -0.72
C ASP A 62 -6.35 27.22 -0.28
N GLU A 63 -6.57 28.39 0.29
CA GLU A 63 -5.50 29.31 0.71
C GLU A 63 -4.54 28.65 1.70
N GLN A 64 -5.06 27.77 2.55
CA GLN A 64 -4.27 27.01 3.51
C GLN A 64 -3.40 25.91 2.86
N GLU A 65 -3.82 25.34 1.73
CA GLU A 65 -2.99 24.40 0.96
C GLU A 65 -1.81 25.10 0.29
N ALA A 66 -2.06 26.28 -0.30
CA ALA A 66 -1.03 27.14 -0.88
C ALA A 66 0.02 27.56 0.16
N VAL A 67 -0.42 28.01 1.35
CA VAL A 67 0.48 28.33 2.47
C VAL A 67 1.33 27.11 2.90
N ARG A 68 0.75 25.90 2.89
CA ARG A 68 1.46 24.67 3.27
C ARG A 68 2.48 24.24 2.21
N LEU A 69 2.21 24.52 0.94
CA LEU A 69 3.15 24.27 -0.14
C LEU A 69 4.36 25.20 -0.06
N VAL A 70 4.11 26.51 0.16
CA VAL A 70 5.16 27.52 0.40
C VAL A 70 6.05 27.12 1.58
N ARG A 71 5.47 26.66 2.69
CA ARG A 71 6.25 26.19 3.85
C ARG A 71 7.10 24.95 3.55
N ARG A 72 6.64 24.03 2.71
CA ARG A 72 7.42 22.84 2.32
C ARG A 72 8.61 23.19 1.44
N ILE A 73 8.41 24.09 0.48
CA ILE A 73 9.47 24.59 -0.40
C ILE A 73 10.57 25.30 0.42
N LYS A 74 10.17 25.98 1.50
CA LYS A 74 11.09 26.70 2.40
C LYS A 74 11.67 25.85 3.55
N ALA A 75 11.39 24.54 3.61
CA ALA A 75 11.83 23.69 4.71
C ALA A 75 13.37 23.63 4.86
N ASP A 76 14.11 23.82 3.76
CA ASP A 76 15.59 23.88 3.72
C ASP A 76 16.14 25.33 3.68
N SER A 77 15.30 26.36 3.82
CA SER A 77 15.71 27.78 3.75
C SER A 77 15.92 28.42 5.14
N ASN A 78 16.84 29.38 5.22
CA ASN A 78 17.28 30.04 6.45
C ASN A 78 16.20 30.87 7.18
N ASN A 79 15.00 31.06 6.61
CA ASN A 79 13.91 31.87 7.21
C ASN A 79 12.50 31.26 6.99
N PRO A 80 12.09 30.29 7.83
CA PRO A 80 10.85 29.52 7.65
C PRO A 80 9.55 30.28 7.99
N ASN A 81 9.64 31.46 8.62
CA ASN A 81 8.47 32.19 9.14
C ASN A 81 7.85 33.21 8.17
N LYS A 82 8.40 33.37 6.96
CA LYS A 82 7.87 34.32 5.96
C LYS A 82 7.12 33.58 4.86
N PHE A 83 5.83 33.86 4.70
CA PHE A 83 4.88 33.23 3.77
C PHE A 83 5.02 33.71 2.32
N GLU A 84 6.23 34.03 1.89
CA GLU A 84 6.54 34.57 0.57
C GLU A 84 7.66 33.70 -0.04
N LEU A 85 7.50 33.23 -1.28
CA LEU A 85 8.55 32.54 -2.03
C LEU A 85 9.30 33.53 -2.89
N ASN A 86 10.63 33.60 -2.74
CA ASN A 86 11.45 34.37 -3.67
C ASN A 86 11.80 33.53 -4.92
N PHE A 87 12.24 34.20 -5.99
CA PHE A 87 12.60 33.50 -7.24
C PHE A 87 13.71 32.46 -7.04
N SER A 88 14.69 32.71 -6.16
CA SER A 88 15.77 31.76 -5.90
C SER A 88 15.26 30.47 -5.24
N GLU A 89 14.37 30.56 -4.26
CA GLU A 89 13.73 29.43 -3.58
C GLU A 89 12.81 28.67 -4.53
N PHE A 90 12.05 29.39 -5.37
CA PHE A 90 11.20 28.79 -6.40
C PHE A 90 12.02 28.07 -7.47
N ARG A 91 13.10 28.70 -7.94
CA ARG A 91 14.04 28.12 -8.90
C ARG A 91 14.71 26.89 -8.30
N ASP A 92 15.33 27.01 -7.14
CA ASP A 92 16.14 25.92 -6.56
C ASP A 92 15.30 24.68 -6.27
N TYR A 93 14.01 24.85 -5.96
CA TYR A 93 13.07 23.74 -5.79
C TYR A 93 12.56 23.12 -7.11
N LEU A 94 12.53 23.88 -8.21
CA LEU A 94 11.95 23.45 -9.49
C LEU A 94 12.95 23.30 -10.63
N LEU A 95 14.21 23.65 -10.43
CA LEU A 95 15.27 23.68 -11.45
C LEU A 95 15.45 22.32 -12.11
N LEU A 96 15.18 21.24 -11.39
CA LEU A 96 15.33 19.87 -11.84
C LEU A 96 13.98 19.18 -12.13
N HIS A 97 12.85 19.83 -11.83
CA HIS A 97 11.52 19.31 -12.14
C HIS A 97 11.15 19.64 -13.59
N PRO A 98 10.98 18.64 -14.48
CA PRO A 98 10.66 18.89 -15.88
C PRO A 98 9.22 19.38 -15.98
N THR A 99 9.03 20.67 -16.28
CA THR A 99 7.68 21.24 -16.29
C THR A 99 7.47 22.21 -17.42
N ASP A 100 6.52 21.88 -18.29
CA ASP A 100 6.24 22.60 -19.54
C ASP A 100 5.10 23.61 -19.41
N SER A 101 4.29 23.46 -18.37
CA SER A 101 3.09 24.23 -18.18
C SER A 101 2.82 24.43 -16.69
N LEU A 102 2.22 25.58 -16.37
CA LEU A 102 1.70 25.88 -15.03
C LEU A 102 0.74 24.78 -14.55
N HIS A 103 -0.03 24.19 -15.46
CA HIS A 103 -0.96 23.10 -15.17
C HIS A 103 -0.26 21.83 -14.68
N ASP A 104 0.82 21.41 -15.34
CA ASP A 104 1.51 20.16 -15.00
C ASP A 104 2.34 20.30 -13.71
N LEU A 105 2.89 21.50 -13.46
CA LEU A 105 3.53 21.86 -12.19
C LEU A 105 2.58 21.67 -11.02
N MET A 106 1.37 22.19 -11.18
CA MET A 106 0.37 22.19 -10.14
C MET A 106 -0.23 20.81 -9.91
N ARG A 107 -0.28 19.99 -10.95
CA ARG A 107 -0.68 18.58 -10.84
C ARG A 107 0.37 17.74 -10.11
N SER A 108 1.66 17.86 -10.42
CA SER A 108 2.71 17.07 -9.75
C SER A 108 2.82 17.39 -8.26
N TRP A 109 2.75 18.68 -7.91
CA TRP A 109 2.75 19.16 -6.53
C TRP A 109 1.60 18.61 -5.68
N ARG A 110 0.48 18.26 -6.30
CA ARG A 110 -0.68 17.69 -5.60
C ARG A 110 -0.56 16.19 -5.31
N PHE A 111 0.09 15.42 -6.17
CA PHE A 111 0.06 13.95 -6.12
C PHE A 111 1.37 13.30 -5.60
N GLY A 112 2.44 14.07 -5.40
CA GLY A 112 3.81 13.57 -5.15
C GLY A 112 4.16 12.98 -3.77
N THR A 113 3.23 12.71 -2.84
CA THR A 113 3.60 12.13 -1.52
C THR A 113 2.63 11.07 -1.02
N PHE A 114 2.78 9.84 -1.52
CA PHE A 114 2.16 8.65 -0.93
C PHE A 114 3.23 7.75 -0.30
N VAL A 115 3.13 7.56 1.03
CA VAL A 115 3.84 6.51 1.78
C VAL A 115 2.90 5.32 1.87
N ASP A 116 3.25 4.26 1.14
CA ASP A 116 2.52 2.99 1.09
C ASP A 116 2.97 2.11 2.26
N LEU A 117 2.01 1.59 3.03
CA LEU A 117 2.25 0.78 4.21
C LEU A 117 1.27 -0.40 4.20
N GLY A 118 1.76 -1.53 3.69
CA GLY A 118 1.27 -2.84 4.07
C GLY A 118 0.74 -3.72 2.94
N GLU A 119 0.54 -4.99 3.27
CA GLU A 119 0.30 -6.11 2.34
C GLU A 119 -1.09 -6.10 1.64
N ASP A 120 -1.89 -5.07 1.90
CA ASP A 120 -3.09 -4.62 1.15
C ASP A 120 -3.22 -3.07 1.33
N GLY A 121 -2.08 -2.40 1.20
CA GLY A 121 -1.76 -1.02 1.59
C GLY A 121 -2.35 0.08 0.74
N ILE A 122 -3.42 -0.18 -0.03
CA ILE A 122 -4.15 0.91 -0.68
C ILE A 122 -4.72 1.78 0.44
N MET A 123 -4.05 2.90 0.74
CA MET A 123 -4.66 4.02 1.43
C MET A 123 -5.94 4.31 0.64
N PRO A 124 -7.10 4.45 1.31
CA PRO A 124 -8.25 5.10 0.75
C PRO A 124 -7.84 6.21 -0.22
N VAL A 125 -8.00 6.00 -1.53
CA VAL A 125 -7.86 7.11 -2.47
C VAL A 125 -8.95 8.08 -2.04
N ASP A 126 -8.54 9.22 -1.48
CA ASP A 126 -9.50 10.28 -1.17
C ASP A 126 -10.13 10.66 -2.52
N PHE A 127 -11.38 10.24 -2.74
CA PHE A 127 -12.11 10.56 -3.96
C PHE A 127 -12.17 12.07 -4.07
N SER A 128 -11.75 12.62 -5.21
CA SER A 128 -11.81 14.06 -5.42
C SER A 128 -13.27 14.54 -5.31
N GLU A 129 -13.51 15.70 -4.70
CA GLU A 129 -14.85 16.32 -4.70
C GLU A 129 -15.45 16.44 -6.11
N THR A 130 -14.60 16.60 -7.13
CA THR A 130 -15.01 16.64 -8.54
C THR A 130 -15.42 15.27 -9.10
N GLU A 131 -14.85 14.17 -8.61
CA GLU A 131 -15.23 12.79 -9.02
C GLU A 131 -16.54 12.36 -8.38
N ILE A 132 -16.79 12.82 -7.14
CA ILE A 132 -18.07 12.64 -6.45
C ILE A 132 -19.16 13.45 -7.18
N LYS A 133 -18.87 14.70 -7.57
CA LYS A 133 -19.80 15.58 -8.30
C LYS A 133 -20.09 15.13 -9.74
N THR A 134 -19.13 14.49 -10.43
CA THR A 134 -19.29 14.01 -11.83
C THR A 134 -19.95 12.63 -11.94
N GLY A 135 -20.20 11.93 -10.83
CA GLY A 135 -20.87 10.62 -10.83
C GLY A 135 -20.03 9.48 -11.42
N MET A 136 -18.72 9.66 -11.62
CA MET A 136 -17.82 8.63 -12.15
C MET A 136 -17.20 7.72 -11.07
N TRP A 137 -17.42 8.01 -9.78
CA TRP A 137 -16.88 7.25 -8.64
C TRP A 137 -17.19 5.73 -8.71
N TRP A 138 -18.37 5.34 -9.18
CA TRP A 138 -18.76 3.93 -9.29
C TRP A 138 -17.94 3.17 -10.33
N ARG A 139 -17.44 3.86 -11.38
CA ARG A 139 -16.59 3.24 -12.41
C ARG A 139 -15.22 2.91 -11.86
N HIS A 140 -14.63 3.80 -11.08
CA HIS A 140 -13.36 3.56 -10.41
C HIS A 140 -13.49 2.46 -9.34
N MET A 141 -14.58 2.47 -8.57
CA MET A 141 -14.86 1.41 -7.60
C MET A 141 -15.08 0.05 -8.27
N LEU A 142 -15.82 0.01 -9.39
CA LEU A 142 -16.04 -1.21 -10.15
C LEU A 142 -14.73 -1.70 -10.80
N ALA A 143 -13.96 -0.81 -11.42
CA ALA A 143 -12.68 -1.14 -12.03
C ALA A 143 -11.68 -1.66 -10.99
N GLY A 144 -11.56 -1.00 -9.82
CA GLY A 144 -10.75 -1.46 -8.71
C GLY A 144 -11.23 -2.80 -8.14
N GLY A 145 -12.55 -2.99 -8.01
CA GLY A 145 -13.15 -4.25 -7.57
C GLY A 145 -12.90 -5.41 -8.54
N VAL A 146 -13.05 -5.18 -9.85
CA VAL A 146 -12.77 -6.18 -10.89
C VAL A 146 -11.27 -6.48 -10.96
N ALA A 147 -10.41 -5.47 -10.93
CA ALA A 147 -8.96 -5.66 -10.91
C ALA A 147 -8.51 -6.46 -9.67
N GLY A 148 -9.05 -6.13 -8.50
CA GLY A 148 -8.82 -6.89 -7.26
C GLY A 148 -9.30 -8.33 -7.36
N ALA A 149 -10.49 -8.57 -7.93
CA ALA A 149 -11.04 -9.91 -8.12
C ALA A 149 -10.19 -10.76 -9.09
N VAL A 150 -9.74 -10.16 -10.20
CA VAL A 150 -8.85 -10.82 -11.18
C VAL A 150 -7.51 -11.14 -10.54
N SER A 151 -6.86 -10.18 -9.88
CA SER A 151 -5.58 -10.39 -9.19
C SER A 151 -5.65 -11.53 -8.15
N ARG A 152 -6.69 -11.51 -7.30
CA ARG A 152 -6.91 -12.56 -6.29
C ARG A 152 -7.23 -13.92 -6.90
N THR A 153 -7.92 -13.97 -8.03
CA THR A 153 -8.25 -15.22 -8.74
C THR A 153 -7.03 -15.80 -9.44
N SER A 154 -6.17 -14.97 -10.02
CA SER A 154 -4.90 -15.38 -10.62
C SER A 154 -3.92 -15.94 -9.58
N THR A 155 -3.89 -15.35 -8.39
CA THR A 155 -3.02 -15.78 -7.28
C THR A 155 -3.63 -16.88 -6.40
N ALA A 156 -4.90 -17.24 -6.60
CA ALA A 156 -5.61 -18.20 -5.74
C ALA A 156 -4.97 -19.59 -5.65
N PRO A 157 -4.44 -20.21 -6.74
CA PRO A 157 -3.76 -21.50 -6.65
C PRO A 157 -2.54 -21.47 -5.73
N LEU A 158 -1.73 -20.41 -5.81
CA LEU A 158 -0.56 -20.20 -4.96
C LEU A 158 -0.96 -19.90 -3.51
N ASP A 159 -2.02 -19.12 -3.31
CA ASP A 159 -2.55 -18.81 -1.98
C ASP A 159 -3.06 -20.08 -1.28
N ARG A 160 -3.78 -20.95 -1.99
CA ARG A 160 -4.22 -22.25 -1.45
C ARG A 160 -3.02 -23.16 -1.13
N LEU A 161 -2.05 -23.24 -2.04
CA LEU A 161 -0.82 -24.02 -1.85
C LEU A 161 -0.02 -23.55 -0.63
N LYS A 162 0.13 -22.22 -0.45
CA LYS A 162 0.72 -21.60 0.73
C LYS A 162 0.03 -22.07 2.00
N VAL A 163 -1.29 -21.87 2.10
CA VAL A 163 -2.07 -22.22 3.30
C VAL A 163 -1.98 -23.72 3.60
N PHE A 164 -2.03 -24.56 2.57
CA PHE A 164 -1.90 -26.01 2.74
C PHE A 164 -0.50 -26.42 3.24
N LEU A 165 0.57 -25.84 2.70
CA LEU A 165 1.94 -26.08 3.17
C LEU A 165 2.18 -25.55 4.59
N GLN A 166 1.53 -24.45 4.98
CA GLN A 166 1.63 -23.89 6.33
C GLN A 166 1.04 -24.82 7.40
N VAL A 167 -0.02 -25.55 7.07
CA VAL A 167 -0.71 -26.45 8.02
C VAL A 167 -0.25 -27.89 7.91
N ARG A 168 -0.24 -28.45 6.70
CA ARG A 168 0.06 -29.86 6.43
C ARG A 168 1.42 -30.10 5.81
N GLY A 169 2.27 -29.07 5.65
CA GLY A 169 3.60 -29.23 5.06
C GLY A 169 4.54 -30.15 5.83
N ALA A 170 4.18 -30.54 7.06
CA ALA A 170 4.88 -31.60 7.81
C ALA A 170 4.70 -32.99 7.23
N GLU A 171 3.56 -33.25 6.61
CA GLU A 171 3.19 -34.55 6.06
C GLU A 171 3.83 -34.79 4.67
N PHE A 172 4.31 -33.74 4.01
CA PHE A 172 4.77 -33.80 2.62
C PHE A 172 6.22 -33.30 2.46
N ASN A 173 7.09 -34.14 1.89
CA ASN A 173 8.49 -33.81 1.59
C ASN A 173 8.65 -33.01 0.29
N GLY A 174 7.94 -31.87 0.17
CA GLY A 174 8.17 -30.90 -0.90
C GLY A 174 6.92 -30.34 -1.56
N LEU A 175 7.11 -29.21 -2.25
CA LEU A 175 6.04 -28.45 -2.88
C LEU A 175 5.36 -29.22 -4.01
N GLY A 176 6.14 -29.93 -4.84
CA GLY A 176 5.59 -30.73 -5.95
C GLY A 176 4.75 -31.92 -5.50
N VAL A 177 5.13 -32.58 -4.40
CA VAL A 177 4.37 -33.71 -3.82
C VAL A 177 3.05 -33.20 -3.23
N CYS A 178 3.09 -32.07 -2.52
CA CYS A 178 1.91 -31.40 -2.00
C CYS A 178 0.94 -31.00 -3.12
N LEU A 179 1.45 -30.35 -4.18
CA LEU A 179 0.63 -29.96 -5.33
C LEU A 179 0.01 -31.17 -6.03
N LYS A 180 0.78 -32.24 -6.22
CA LYS A 180 0.28 -33.50 -6.79
C LYS A 180 -0.84 -34.10 -5.95
N HIS A 181 -0.68 -34.12 -4.62
CA HIS A 181 -1.73 -34.58 -3.70
C HIS A 181 -3.00 -33.72 -3.81
N MET A 182 -2.87 -32.38 -3.82
CA MET A 182 -4.01 -31.47 -3.98
C MET A 182 -4.77 -31.70 -5.30
N LEU A 183 -4.03 -31.96 -6.38
CA LEU A 183 -4.60 -32.28 -7.69
C LEU A 183 -5.28 -33.65 -7.71
N GLN A 184 -4.73 -34.65 -7.03
CA GLN A 184 -5.33 -35.98 -6.92
C GLN A 184 -6.62 -35.99 -6.08
N GLU A 185 -6.69 -35.18 -5.02
CA GLU A 185 -7.86 -35.14 -4.12
C GLU A 185 -9.10 -34.47 -4.75
N GLY A 186 -8.90 -33.46 -5.61
CA GLY A 186 -10.02 -32.63 -6.09
C GLY A 186 -9.86 -32.07 -7.49
N GLY A 187 -8.87 -32.51 -8.26
CA GLY A 187 -8.58 -32.02 -9.60
C GLY A 187 -8.07 -30.58 -9.64
N VAL A 188 -7.94 -30.04 -10.85
CA VAL A 188 -7.41 -28.70 -11.13
C VAL A 188 -8.31 -27.61 -10.51
N LEU A 189 -9.64 -27.75 -10.63
CA LEU A 189 -10.60 -26.81 -10.05
C LEU A 189 -10.51 -26.71 -8.53
N SER A 190 -9.97 -27.72 -7.85
CA SER A 190 -9.78 -27.63 -6.40
C SER A 190 -8.81 -26.52 -6.02
N LEU A 191 -7.84 -26.15 -6.86
CA LEU A 191 -6.84 -25.12 -6.56
C LEU A 191 -7.48 -23.77 -6.19
N TRP A 192 -8.69 -23.49 -6.69
CA TRP A 192 -9.47 -22.29 -6.37
C TRP A 192 -10.43 -22.45 -5.16
N ARG A 193 -10.33 -23.53 -4.37
CA ARG A 193 -11.10 -23.66 -3.12
C ARG A 193 -10.79 -22.50 -2.19
N GLY A 194 -11.83 -21.80 -1.74
CA GLY A 194 -11.71 -20.60 -0.91
C GLY A 194 -11.62 -19.30 -1.70
N ASN A 195 -11.40 -19.32 -3.02
CA ASN A 195 -11.31 -18.10 -3.83
C ASN A 195 -12.59 -17.25 -3.78
N GLY A 196 -13.77 -17.89 -3.78
CA GLY A 196 -15.04 -17.16 -3.66
C GLY A 196 -15.12 -16.31 -2.38
N ILE A 197 -14.59 -16.81 -1.26
CA ILE A 197 -14.52 -16.04 0.00
C ILE A 197 -13.46 -14.94 -0.12
N ASN A 198 -12.33 -15.24 -0.78
CA ASN A 198 -11.25 -14.30 -1.02
C ASN A 198 -11.66 -13.10 -1.89
N VAL A 199 -12.56 -13.29 -2.85
CA VAL A 199 -13.14 -12.22 -3.68
C VAL A 199 -14.27 -11.52 -2.94
N LEU A 200 -15.18 -12.29 -2.31
CA LEU A 200 -16.32 -11.73 -1.56
C LEU A 200 -15.87 -10.81 -0.42
N LYS A 201 -14.74 -11.11 0.24
CA LYS A 201 -14.25 -10.31 1.37
C LYS A 201 -13.70 -8.95 0.97
N ILE A 202 -13.30 -8.74 -0.29
CA ILE A 202 -12.63 -7.50 -0.75
C ILE A 202 -13.54 -6.30 -0.51
N ALA A 203 -14.77 -6.35 -1.04
CA ALA A 203 -15.68 -5.20 -0.96
C ALA A 203 -16.04 -4.81 0.49
N PRO A 204 -16.44 -5.74 1.39
CA PRO A 204 -16.65 -5.42 2.80
C PRO A 204 -15.40 -4.93 3.52
N GLU A 205 -14.24 -5.54 3.28
CA GLU A 205 -12.96 -5.17 3.90
C GLU A 205 -12.58 -3.72 3.56
N THR A 206 -12.68 -3.38 2.27
CA THR A 206 -12.45 -2.03 1.77
C THR A 206 -13.47 -1.06 2.37
N ALA A 207 -14.77 -1.35 2.28
CA ALA A 207 -15.83 -0.48 2.80
C ALA A 207 -15.68 -0.18 4.31
N MET A 208 -15.36 -1.20 5.12
CA MET A 208 -15.15 -1.03 6.56
C MET A 208 -13.88 -0.21 6.87
N LYS A 209 -12.81 -0.38 6.09
CA LYS A 209 -11.58 0.42 6.21
C LYS A 209 -11.87 1.89 5.92
N PHE A 210 -12.56 2.19 4.82
CA PHE A 210 -12.97 3.55 4.46
C PHE A 210 -13.89 4.17 5.52
N MET A 211 -14.91 3.43 5.96
CA MET A 211 -15.84 3.91 6.99
C MET A 211 -15.14 4.19 8.32
N ALA A 212 -14.29 3.27 8.79
CA ALA A 212 -13.57 3.44 10.05
C ALA A 212 -12.57 4.62 9.96
N PHE A 213 -11.92 4.79 8.81
CA PHE A 213 -11.04 5.92 8.57
C PHE A 213 -11.82 7.24 8.61
N ASP A 214 -12.93 7.36 7.87
CA ASP A 214 -13.75 8.57 7.85
C ASP A 214 -14.29 8.94 9.25
N GLN A 215 -14.74 7.96 10.02
CA GLN A 215 -15.20 8.19 11.40
C GLN A 215 -14.08 8.66 12.31
N LEU A 216 -12.87 8.09 12.19
CA LEU A 216 -11.71 8.56 12.96
C LEU A 216 -11.29 9.97 12.55
N LYS A 217 -11.31 10.28 11.25
CA LYS A 217 -11.05 11.64 10.74
C LYS A 217 -12.00 12.65 11.40
N ARG A 218 -13.30 12.36 11.40
CA ARG A 218 -14.35 13.18 12.02
C ARG A 218 -14.19 13.34 13.53
N LEU A 219 -13.80 12.26 14.23
CA LEU A 219 -13.56 12.26 15.68
C LEU A 219 -12.36 13.14 16.05
N ILE A 220 -11.28 13.09 15.28
CA ILE A 220 -10.08 13.91 15.52
C ILE A 220 -10.40 15.40 15.30
N HIS A 221 -11.25 15.72 14.31
CA HIS A 221 -11.51 17.11 13.90
C HIS A 221 -12.76 17.75 14.52
N SER A 222 -13.52 17.04 15.37
CA SER A 222 -14.74 17.57 16.02
C SER A 222 -15.71 18.32 15.08
N GLY A 223 -15.73 17.98 13.79
CA GLY A 223 -16.64 18.55 12.80
C GLY A 223 -16.13 19.74 11.96
N ASP A 224 -14.86 20.13 12.02
CA ASP A 224 -14.30 21.13 11.08
C ASP A 224 -13.73 20.46 9.82
N PRO A 225 -14.37 20.60 8.64
CA PRO A 225 -13.92 19.98 7.40
C PRO A 225 -12.72 20.68 6.74
N SER A 226 -12.28 21.83 7.25
CA SER A 226 -11.23 22.65 6.64
C SER A 226 -9.80 22.34 7.13
N THR A 227 -9.66 21.58 8.23
CA THR A 227 -8.35 21.24 8.79
C THR A 227 -7.86 19.89 8.30
N GLU A 228 -6.71 19.87 7.63
CA GLU A 228 -6.09 18.63 7.18
C GLU A 228 -5.30 17.95 8.31
N ILE A 229 -5.59 16.67 8.50
CA ILE A 229 -4.94 15.77 9.44
C ILE A 229 -3.43 15.73 9.21
N THR A 230 -2.62 15.85 10.26
CA THR A 230 -1.16 15.71 10.15
C THR A 230 -0.75 14.31 9.68
N ILE A 231 0.46 14.14 9.15
CA ILE A 231 0.96 12.84 8.68
C ILE A 231 0.87 11.78 9.79
N MET A 232 1.19 12.16 11.04
CA MET A 232 1.14 11.26 12.19
C MET A 232 -0.29 10.89 12.59
N GLU A 233 -1.22 11.85 12.56
CA GLU A 233 -2.63 11.57 12.83
C GLU A 233 -3.27 10.76 11.69
N ARG A 234 -2.88 10.95 10.42
CA ARG A 234 -3.34 10.12 9.29
C ARG A 234 -2.84 8.70 9.43
N PHE A 235 -1.57 8.54 9.82
CA PHE A 235 -0.98 7.23 10.09
C PHE A 235 -1.69 6.54 11.26
N LEU A 236 -1.95 7.26 12.36
CA LEU A 236 -2.66 6.72 13.52
C LEU A 236 -4.11 6.37 13.17
N ALA A 237 -4.81 7.25 12.46
CA ALA A 237 -6.18 7.03 12.01
C ALA A 237 -6.27 5.86 11.04
N GLY A 238 -5.34 5.76 10.09
CA GLY A 238 -5.23 4.66 9.14
C GLY A 238 -4.93 3.33 9.85
N SER A 239 -4.04 3.34 10.84
CA SER A 239 -3.69 2.16 11.63
C SER A 239 -4.86 1.65 12.48
N ILE A 240 -5.57 2.55 13.17
CA ILE A 240 -6.76 2.19 13.95
C ILE A 240 -7.89 1.75 13.02
N ALA A 241 -8.13 2.45 11.91
CA ALA A 241 -9.13 2.05 10.93
C ALA A 241 -8.82 0.67 10.33
N GLY A 242 -7.55 0.39 10.05
CA GLY A 242 -7.07 -0.92 9.65
C GLY A 242 -7.36 -1.99 10.71
N ALA A 243 -7.05 -1.73 11.99
CA ALA A 243 -7.32 -2.66 13.07
C ALA A 243 -8.83 -2.92 13.28
N VAL A 244 -9.67 -1.88 13.19
CA VAL A 244 -11.13 -1.99 13.32
C VAL A 244 -11.70 -2.79 12.14
N SER A 245 -11.33 -2.47 10.91
CA SER A 245 -11.73 -3.22 9.72
C SER A 245 -11.27 -4.69 9.81
N GLN A 246 -10.02 -4.91 10.24
CA GLN A 246 -9.47 -6.24 10.44
C GLN A 246 -10.28 -7.05 11.47
N THR A 247 -10.70 -6.42 12.57
CA THR A 247 -11.52 -7.08 13.62
C THR A 247 -12.87 -7.51 13.06
N ALA A 248 -13.49 -6.67 12.24
CA ALA A 248 -14.80 -6.95 11.66
C ALA A 248 -14.73 -8.01 10.54
N ILE A 249 -13.67 -8.00 9.71
CA ILE A 249 -13.50 -8.96 8.60
C ILE A 249 -12.93 -10.31 9.06
N TYR A 250 -12.32 -10.37 10.24
CA TYR A 250 -11.60 -11.56 10.73
C TYR A 250 -12.39 -12.88 10.63
N PRO A 251 -13.71 -12.94 10.93
CA PRO A 251 -14.50 -14.16 10.73
C PRO A 251 -14.48 -14.69 9.30
N MET A 252 -14.46 -13.82 8.29
CA MET A 252 -14.36 -14.20 6.88
C MET A 252 -12.97 -14.76 6.55
N GLU A 253 -11.92 -14.26 7.20
CA GLU A 253 -10.56 -14.81 7.03
C GLU A 253 -10.45 -16.23 7.58
N VAL A 254 -11.02 -16.50 8.77
CA VAL A 254 -11.04 -17.85 9.33
C VAL A 254 -11.83 -18.81 8.43
N LEU A 255 -12.98 -18.35 7.92
CA LEU A 255 -13.76 -19.11 6.94
C LEU A 255 -12.92 -19.41 5.68
N LYS A 256 -12.24 -18.41 5.12
CA LYS A 256 -11.34 -18.60 3.96
C LYS A 256 -10.31 -19.70 4.25
N THR A 257 -9.57 -19.59 5.35
CA THR A 257 -8.51 -20.55 5.70
C THR A 257 -9.06 -21.98 5.83
N ARG A 258 -10.21 -22.15 6.50
CA ARG A 258 -10.88 -23.46 6.63
C ARG A 258 -11.37 -24.00 5.29
N PHE A 259 -11.85 -23.13 4.39
CA PHE A 259 -12.25 -23.55 3.05
C PHE A 259 -11.08 -23.94 2.15
N CYS A 260 -9.92 -23.28 2.28
CA CYS A 260 -8.72 -23.66 1.54
C CYS A 260 -8.24 -25.06 1.92
N LEU A 261 -8.37 -25.41 3.20
CA LEU A 261 -7.94 -26.69 3.80
C LEU A 261 -8.98 -27.80 3.75
N ARG A 262 -10.23 -27.48 3.34
CA ARG A 262 -11.32 -28.46 3.35
C ARG A 262 -11.07 -29.62 2.40
N GLN A 263 -11.52 -30.80 2.83
CA GLN A 263 -11.62 -31.96 1.95
C GLN A 263 -12.84 -31.87 1.04
N THR A 264 -12.79 -32.56 -0.10
CA THR A 264 -13.93 -32.65 -1.04
C THR A 264 -15.19 -33.12 -0.31
N GLY A 265 -16.26 -32.33 -0.33
CA GLY A 265 -17.56 -32.69 0.28
C GLY A 265 -17.76 -32.33 1.76
N GLN A 266 -16.76 -31.78 2.46
CA GLN A 266 -16.86 -31.45 3.89
C GLN A 266 -17.92 -30.36 4.23
N TYR A 267 -18.11 -29.40 3.33
CA TYR A 267 -19.06 -28.29 3.46
C TYR A 267 -19.92 -28.17 2.21
N ARG A 268 -21.24 -28.07 2.39
CA ARG A 268 -22.20 -27.84 1.30
C ARG A 268 -22.16 -26.41 0.76
N GLY A 269 -21.77 -25.45 1.59
CA GLY A 269 -21.66 -24.04 1.24
C GLY A 269 -21.08 -23.20 2.38
N LEU A 270 -20.99 -21.87 2.17
CA LEU A 270 -20.43 -20.92 3.16
C LEU A 270 -21.23 -20.93 4.47
N LEU A 271 -22.56 -20.94 4.38
CA LEU A 271 -23.46 -20.94 5.55
C LEU A 271 -23.34 -22.24 6.34
N ASP A 272 -23.29 -23.41 5.68
CA ASP A 272 -23.09 -24.72 6.34
C ASP A 272 -21.74 -24.75 7.08
N ALA A 273 -20.69 -24.22 6.47
CA ALA A 273 -19.39 -24.11 7.13
C ALA A 273 -19.43 -23.17 8.34
N ALA A 274 -20.04 -21.99 8.21
CA ALA A 274 -20.19 -21.06 9.32
C ALA A 274 -20.99 -21.67 10.47
N GLN A 275 -22.10 -22.37 10.17
CA GLN A 275 -22.91 -23.05 11.17
C GLN A 275 -22.12 -24.16 11.89
N LYS A 276 -21.37 -24.99 11.16
CA LYS A 276 -20.50 -26.03 11.75
C LYS A 276 -19.36 -25.45 12.59
N ILE A 277 -18.79 -24.31 12.20
CA ILE A 277 -17.76 -23.63 12.99
C ILE A 277 -18.36 -23.10 14.30
N TYR A 278 -19.56 -22.53 14.22
CA TYR A 278 -20.30 -22.02 15.36
C TYR A 278 -20.71 -23.15 16.32
N SER A 279 -21.23 -24.27 15.81
CA SER A 279 -21.61 -25.42 16.66
C SER A 279 -20.41 -26.01 17.42
N ASN A 280 -19.21 -25.99 16.83
CA ASN A 280 -18.02 -26.63 17.39
C ASN A 280 -17.27 -25.77 18.44
N GLY A 281 -17.78 -24.61 18.84
CA GLY A 281 -17.11 -23.78 19.86
C GLY A 281 -17.47 -22.30 19.87
N GLY A 282 -18.56 -21.92 19.22
CA GLY A 282 -19.14 -20.59 19.22
C GLY A 282 -18.31 -19.54 18.49
N ILE A 283 -18.60 -18.27 18.79
CA ILE A 283 -18.00 -17.12 18.11
C ILE A 283 -16.47 -17.04 18.26
N LYS A 284 -15.92 -17.57 19.36
CA LYS A 284 -14.47 -17.57 19.62
C LYS A 284 -13.67 -18.31 18.54
N ASN A 285 -14.27 -19.30 17.87
CA ASN A 285 -13.61 -20.03 16.77
C ASN A 285 -13.37 -19.14 15.55
N PHE A 286 -14.23 -18.15 15.32
CA PHE A 286 -14.07 -17.18 14.22
C PHE A 286 -12.96 -16.16 14.47
N TYR A 287 -12.42 -16.08 15.68
CA TYR A 287 -11.35 -15.15 16.07
C TYR A 287 -10.02 -15.86 16.41
N ARG A 288 -9.87 -17.15 16.07
CA ARG A 288 -8.62 -17.89 16.30
C ARG A 288 -7.49 -17.32 15.43
N GLY A 289 -6.33 -17.09 16.05
CA GLY A 289 -5.17 -16.47 15.40
C GLY A 289 -5.19 -14.93 15.35
N TYR A 290 -6.18 -14.27 15.95
CA TYR A 290 -6.30 -12.81 15.90
C TYR A 290 -5.12 -12.09 16.59
N ILE A 291 -4.66 -12.60 17.74
CA ILE A 291 -3.50 -12.05 18.45
C ILE A 291 -2.21 -12.13 17.61
N PRO A 292 -1.77 -13.30 17.10
CA PRO A 292 -0.59 -13.36 16.26
C PRO A 292 -0.76 -12.57 14.95
N ASN A 293 -1.98 -12.40 14.44
CA ASN A 293 -2.24 -11.50 13.33
C ASN A 293 -1.86 -10.06 13.65
N LEU A 294 -2.41 -9.49 14.74
CA LEU A 294 -2.12 -8.10 15.14
C LEU A 294 -0.64 -7.88 15.44
N ILE A 295 -0.01 -8.81 16.17
CA ILE A 295 1.41 -8.70 16.51
C ILE A 295 2.26 -8.78 15.23
N GLY A 296 1.87 -9.59 14.24
CA GLY A 296 2.62 -9.76 12.99
C GLY A 296 2.60 -8.53 12.07
N ILE A 297 1.56 -7.69 12.15
CA ILE A 297 1.44 -6.48 11.31
C ILE A 297 2.53 -5.46 11.64
N ILE A 298 2.86 -5.26 12.93
CA ILE A 298 3.77 -4.20 13.36
C ILE A 298 5.20 -4.41 12.83
N PRO A 299 5.85 -5.59 13.03
CA PRO A 299 7.19 -5.84 12.49
C PRO A 299 7.21 -5.83 10.97
N TYR A 300 6.16 -6.37 10.33
CA TYR A 300 6.05 -6.37 8.87
C TYR A 300 6.09 -4.95 8.32
N ALA A 301 5.19 -4.08 8.78
CA ALA A 301 5.09 -2.70 8.31
C ALA A 301 6.35 -1.89 8.63
N GLY A 302 6.93 -2.06 9.83
CA GLY A 302 8.14 -1.36 10.23
C GLY A 302 9.35 -1.72 9.37
N ILE A 303 9.54 -3.02 9.09
CA ILE A 303 10.67 -3.52 8.28
C ILE A 303 10.48 -3.17 6.81
N ASP A 304 9.28 -3.36 6.28
CA ASP A 304 8.94 -3.03 4.90
C ASP A 304 9.20 -1.54 4.62
N LEU A 305 8.67 -0.64 5.44
CA LEU A 305 8.89 0.80 5.30
C LEU A 305 10.38 1.16 5.40
N THR A 306 11.06 0.65 6.43
CA THR A 306 12.48 1.00 6.68
C THR A 306 13.36 0.55 5.51
N ILE A 307 13.15 -0.67 5.00
CA ILE A 307 13.93 -1.20 3.88
C ILE A 307 13.57 -0.48 2.59
N TYR A 308 12.29 -0.25 2.32
CA TYR A 308 11.84 0.48 1.14
C TYR A 308 12.47 1.88 1.09
N GLU A 309 12.36 2.65 2.18
CA GLU A 309 12.94 3.99 2.24
C GLU A 309 14.46 3.97 2.15
N THR A 310 15.13 3.02 2.81
CA THR A 310 16.59 2.94 2.77
C THR A 310 17.10 2.60 1.38
N LEU A 311 16.48 1.61 0.71
CA LEU A 311 16.84 1.22 -0.66
C LEU A 311 16.53 2.35 -1.65
N LYS A 312 15.38 3.00 -1.52
CA LYS A 312 15.02 4.16 -2.35
C LYS A 312 16.02 5.29 -2.15
N LYS A 313 16.31 5.70 -0.91
CA LYS A 313 17.29 6.76 -0.59
C LYS A 313 18.70 6.42 -1.09
N MET A 314 19.13 5.17 -0.96
CA MET A 314 20.43 4.71 -1.46
C MET A 314 20.50 4.77 -2.99
N TYR A 315 19.44 4.36 -3.69
CA TYR A 315 19.37 4.42 -5.14
C TYR A 315 19.40 5.86 -5.65
N LEU A 316 18.59 6.74 -5.06
CA LEU A 316 18.52 8.17 -5.37
C LEU A 316 19.88 8.84 -5.16
N LYS A 317 20.55 8.56 -4.04
CA LYS A 317 21.89 9.09 -3.74
C LYS A 317 22.98 8.58 -4.70
N SER A 318 22.89 7.32 -5.12
CA SER A 318 23.89 6.72 -6.02
C SER A 318 23.76 7.18 -7.47
N HIS A 319 22.56 7.55 -7.90
CA HIS A 319 22.29 8.01 -9.28
C HIS A 319 22.03 9.52 -9.36
N SER A 320 22.14 10.24 -8.24
CA SER A 320 21.82 11.68 -8.12
C SER A 320 20.45 12.04 -8.70
N LEU A 321 19.46 11.16 -8.50
CA LEU A 321 18.08 11.35 -8.96
C LEU A 321 17.22 11.86 -7.81
N GLU A 322 16.31 12.79 -8.07
CA GLU A 322 15.32 13.27 -7.10
C GLU A 322 14.14 12.29 -6.95
N GLU A 323 13.78 11.60 -8.03
CA GLU A 323 12.71 10.61 -8.04
C GLU A 323 13.16 9.25 -8.58
N ALA A 324 12.64 8.19 -7.95
CA ALA A 324 12.97 6.82 -8.33
C ALA A 324 12.03 6.39 -9.46
N PRO A 325 12.55 5.87 -10.59
CA PRO A 325 11.73 5.30 -11.64
C PRO A 325 10.78 4.21 -11.11
N VAL A 326 9.65 4.01 -11.78
CA VAL A 326 8.62 3.05 -11.36
C VAL A 326 9.20 1.64 -11.15
N TYR A 327 10.08 1.17 -12.04
CA TYR A 327 10.71 -0.16 -11.88
C TYR A 327 11.61 -0.25 -10.63
N VAL A 328 12.23 0.86 -10.21
CA VAL A 328 13.01 0.93 -8.97
C VAL A 328 12.08 0.88 -7.77
N CYS A 329 10.99 1.64 -7.78
CA CYS A 329 9.98 1.57 -6.72
C CYS A 329 9.39 0.14 -6.59
N LEU A 330 9.10 -0.52 -7.71
CA LEU A 330 8.60 -1.90 -7.74
C LEU A 330 9.63 -2.90 -7.19
N THR A 331 10.91 -2.76 -7.58
CA THR A 331 11.97 -3.65 -7.10
C THR A 331 12.28 -3.41 -5.63
N CYS A 332 12.40 -2.15 -5.20
CA CYS A 332 12.55 -1.78 -3.79
C CYS A 332 11.37 -2.30 -2.96
N GLY A 333 10.14 -2.13 -3.44
CA GLY A 333 8.93 -2.62 -2.78
C GLY A 333 8.86 -4.15 -2.69
N THR A 334 9.27 -4.85 -3.74
CA THR A 334 9.34 -6.32 -3.73
C THR A 334 10.39 -6.83 -2.74
N ILE A 335 11.57 -6.20 -2.70
CA ILE A 335 12.65 -6.55 -1.77
C ILE A 335 12.20 -6.26 -0.33
N SER A 336 11.68 -5.06 -0.06
CA SER A 336 11.23 -4.67 1.27
C SER A 336 10.11 -5.57 1.79
N SER A 337 9.12 -5.86 0.94
CA SER A 337 8.02 -6.76 1.29
C SER A 337 8.51 -8.17 1.57
N THR A 338 9.50 -8.67 0.83
CA THR A 338 10.09 -9.99 1.06
C THR A 338 10.78 -10.06 2.42
N PHE A 339 11.57 -9.04 2.80
CA PHE A 339 12.23 -8.99 4.11
C PHE A 339 11.22 -8.81 5.25
N GLY A 340 10.21 -7.95 5.06
CA GLY A 340 9.10 -7.81 6.01
C GLY A 340 8.40 -9.15 6.24
N GLN A 341 8.11 -9.88 5.16
CA GLN A 341 7.50 -11.21 5.24
C GLN A 341 8.40 -12.21 5.95
N ILE A 342 9.70 -12.26 5.67
CA ILE A 342 10.62 -13.17 6.35
C ILE A 342 10.57 -12.94 7.86
N ALA A 343 10.61 -11.68 8.30
CA ALA A 343 10.58 -11.35 9.71
C ALA A 343 9.23 -11.67 10.39
N SER A 344 8.11 -11.43 9.72
CA SER A 344 6.76 -11.68 10.27
C SER A 344 6.27 -13.12 10.04
N TYR A 345 6.97 -13.90 9.22
CA TYR A 345 6.54 -15.24 8.78
C TYR A 345 6.21 -16.20 9.92
N PRO A 346 7.02 -16.29 11.00
CA PRO A 346 6.71 -17.19 12.13
C PRO A 346 5.33 -16.90 12.75
N LEU A 347 4.95 -15.62 12.87
CA LEU A 347 3.65 -15.21 13.38
C LEU A 347 2.53 -15.50 12.37
N ALA A 348 2.80 -15.29 11.08
CA ALA A 348 1.86 -15.63 10.01
C ALA A 348 1.58 -17.15 9.94
N LEU A 349 2.61 -17.99 10.18
CA LEU A 349 2.46 -19.44 10.26
C LEU A 349 1.61 -19.83 11.47
N VAL A 350 1.94 -19.31 12.66
CA VAL A 350 1.19 -19.59 13.90
C VAL A 350 -0.27 -19.16 13.76
N ARG A 351 -0.53 -17.98 13.19
CA ARG A 351 -1.88 -17.51 12.85
C ARG A 351 -2.62 -18.55 12.00
N THR A 352 -2.03 -18.98 10.90
CA THR A 352 -2.68 -19.90 9.95
C THR A 352 -2.96 -21.27 10.57
N ARG A 353 -2.03 -21.81 11.37
CA ARG A 353 -2.26 -23.07 12.10
C ARG A 353 -3.38 -22.94 13.12
N MET A 354 -3.38 -21.88 13.93
CA MET A 354 -4.47 -21.62 14.88
C MET A 354 -5.84 -21.45 14.19
N GLN A 355 -5.89 -20.83 13.00
CA GLN A 355 -7.12 -20.70 12.22
C GLN A 355 -7.64 -22.05 11.70
N SER A 356 -6.71 -22.98 11.40
CA SER A 356 -7.01 -24.32 10.89
C SER A 356 -7.50 -25.31 11.96
N GLU A 357 -7.18 -25.08 13.24
CA GLU A 357 -7.55 -25.98 14.31
C GLU A 357 -9.07 -26.19 14.41
N THR A 358 -9.48 -27.45 14.40
CA THR A 358 -10.87 -27.88 14.60
C THR A 358 -10.96 -28.72 15.87
N GLY A 359 -11.77 -28.30 16.84
CA GLY A 359 -12.04 -29.08 18.06
C GLY A 359 -12.03 -28.26 19.35
N HIS A 360 -12.16 -28.97 20.47
CA HIS A 360 -12.23 -28.36 21.81
C HIS A 360 -10.85 -28.06 22.41
N HIS A 361 -9.78 -28.72 21.97
CA HIS A 361 -8.43 -28.41 22.43
C HIS A 361 -7.95 -27.10 21.80
N ARG A 362 -7.66 -26.12 22.66
CA ARG A 362 -7.35 -24.76 22.24
C ARG A 362 -5.93 -24.40 22.62
N SER A 363 -5.00 -24.59 21.69
CA SER A 363 -3.63 -24.10 21.89
C SER A 363 -3.62 -22.58 22.00
N SER A 364 -2.80 -22.08 22.93
CA SER A 364 -2.38 -20.68 22.98
C SER A 364 -1.35 -20.42 21.88
N MET A 365 -1.12 -19.16 21.52
CA MET A 365 -0.07 -18.78 20.56
C MET A 365 1.30 -19.33 20.99
N ILE A 366 1.63 -19.22 22.28
CA ILE A 366 2.90 -19.69 22.86
C ILE A 366 3.00 -21.22 22.79
N ASP A 367 1.89 -21.90 23.07
CA ASP A 367 1.81 -23.36 23.02
C ASP A 367 1.95 -23.89 21.59
N MET A 368 1.27 -23.26 20.62
CA MET A 368 1.41 -23.55 19.20
C MET A 368 2.85 -23.32 18.73
N PHE A 369 3.45 -22.17 19.07
CA PHE A 369 4.83 -21.86 18.74
C PHE A 369 5.80 -22.90 19.36
N GLY A 370 5.62 -23.24 20.63
CA GLY A 370 6.42 -24.25 21.32
C GLY A 370 6.28 -25.64 20.70
N THR A 371 5.08 -26.02 20.29
CA THR A 371 4.79 -27.30 19.63
C THR A 371 5.48 -27.39 18.27
N ILE A 372 5.43 -26.31 17.47
CA ILE A 372 6.15 -26.24 16.20
C ILE A 372 7.65 -26.38 16.44
N MET A 373 8.19 -25.62 17.40
CA MET A 373 9.62 -25.64 17.71
C MET A 373 10.11 -27.01 18.21
N ARG A 374 9.29 -27.73 18.99
CA ARG A 374 9.63 -29.07 19.48
C ARG A 374 9.53 -30.15 18.41
N ASN A 375 8.49 -30.11 17.57
CA ASN A 375 8.21 -31.19 16.61
C ASN A 375 8.88 -30.99 15.25
N GLU A 376 9.03 -29.74 14.80
CA GLU A 376 9.52 -29.40 13.45
C GLU A 376 10.81 -28.58 13.47
N GLY A 377 11.23 -28.10 14.64
CA GLY A 377 12.39 -27.24 14.80
C GLY A 377 12.21 -25.83 14.22
N PRO A 378 13.28 -25.02 14.22
CA PRO A 378 13.25 -23.64 13.73
C PRO A 378 12.87 -23.52 12.24
N ARG A 379 13.22 -24.51 11.42
CA ARG A 379 12.86 -24.55 9.99
C ARG A 379 11.35 -24.75 9.79
N GLY A 380 10.66 -25.38 10.74
CA GLY A 380 9.20 -25.53 10.73
C GLY A 380 8.47 -24.20 10.68
N LEU A 381 9.00 -23.17 11.35
CA LEU A 381 8.41 -21.82 11.39
C LEU A 381 8.35 -21.13 10.02
N TYR A 382 9.13 -21.58 9.04
CA TYR A 382 9.21 -21.01 7.70
C TYR A 382 8.53 -21.86 6.62
N ARG A 383 7.72 -22.86 7.01
CA ARG A 383 7.01 -23.71 6.05
C ARG A 383 6.01 -22.93 5.20
N GLY A 384 6.09 -23.10 3.89
CA GLY A 384 5.27 -22.40 2.90
C GLY A 384 5.82 -21.05 2.42
N ILE A 385 6.98 -20.60 2.93
CA ILE A 385 7.53 -19.29 2.56
C ILE A 385 7.85 -19.20 1.07
N THR A 386 8.30 -20.29 0.44
CA THR A 386 8.57 -20.34 -1.00
C THR A 386 7.32 -20.06 -1.82
N ALA A 387 6.17 -20.63 -1.43
CA ALA A 387 4.90 -20.37 -2.09
C ALA A 387 4.42 -18.92 -1.83
N ASN A 388 4.74 -18.36 -0.66
CA ASN A 388 4.45 -16.97 -0.35
C ASN A 388 5.27 -16.00 -1.21
N ILE A 389 6.58 -16.21 -1.34
CA ILE A 389 7.45 -15.36 -2.17
C ILE A 389 7.02 -15.43 -3.64
N MET A 390 6.70 -16.63 -4.16
CA MET A 390 6.18 -16.79 -5.52
C MET A 390 4.85 -16.05 -5.75
N LYS A 391 4.04 -15.87 -4.71
CA LYS A 391 2.79 -15.10 -4.78
C LYS A 391 3.05 -13.59 -4.83
N VAL A 392 4.10 -13.12 -4.16
CA VAL A 392 4.33 -11.68 -3.91
C VAL A 392 5.03 -11.02 -5.10
N ALA A 393 5.96 -11.72 -5.76
CA ALA A 393 6.64 -11.21 -6.95
C ALA A 393 5.71 -10.71 -8.08
N PRO A 394 4.59 -11.38 -8.42
CA PRO A 394 3.65 -10.89 -9.44
C PRO A 394 2.54 -9.97 -8.89
N ALA A 395 2.46 -9.75 -7.58
CA ALA A 395 1.38 -9.00 -6.94
C ALA A 395 1.72 -7.53 -6.66
N ASN A 396 3.01 -7.17 -6.67
CA ASN A 396 3.51 -5.82 -6.46
C ASN A 396 3.76 -5.05 -7.75
#